data_AF-A0A7C7RHI3-F1
#
_entry.id   AF-A0A7C7RHI3-F1
#
_cell.length_a   1.000
_cell.length_b   1.000
_cell.length_c   1.000
_cell.angle_alpha   90.00
_cell.angle_beta   90.00
_cell.angle_gamma   90.00
#
_symmetry.space_group_name_H-M   'P 1'
#
loop_
_entity.id
_entity.type
_entity.pdbx_description
1 polymer ?
#
loop_
_entity_poly.entity_id
_entity_poly.type
_entity_poly.pdbx_seq_one_letter_code
_entity_poly.pdbx_strand_id
1 'polypeptide(L)'
;MVLGCLTGNGKISPIDGYYTYRHRGLKSELFPDLMHERVVRSGLVPFSKGSLTDGDLSSKVGWKGTSLGEIGVDVHFDLKGKYFIDRIVIIQEVNYRENYAVSGLSNVEVFAKEGYDEDLRLVGRFIGHGKDKIIDENSFSISLGQEATYLIVRLNSFNRNLVIKELEMWGSSLDEPKLFPIPQKMKLYSEKGYFKLTELNKIIIGANASTDTLFAAKLLQDKIKEDFNIFVPIEKEKPGESYKHVIVIGINRECKLISHTSELKPCKPEGYKLKVNPEIIFISALDRRGLIYGVEALLQLFASEAKLQAVSCYIDDYPTMTIRGVHFGIPPHEEIPFIKRLIRYLLVPMRINTIFLQVTAGMKFDKRPEINEKWKSANQKAKCGDAPPVPHGDMIAGGSYLTKEDVRDLICYARKYGFEVIPEIQSLSHVQYLTLTYPEIAENREDYYPDSYCPLNPKSHKIVFDMIDEVTEVFKPLRYVHMGHDEVYTMAKCDKCKGKSRAELYAYDVNKIYHYLK
;
A
#
# COMPACT_ATOMS: atom_id res chain seq x y z
N MET A 1 -2.19 -11.29 -7.95
CA MET A 1 -1.00 -12.06 -7.62
C MET A 1 -1.02 -12.19 -6.12
N VAL A 2 -1.58 -13.28 -5.60
CA VAL A 2 -1.67 -13.45 -4.15
C VAL A 2 -0.27 -13.80 -3.67
N LEU A 3 0.44 -12.80 -3.15
CA LEU A 3 1.69 -13.01 -2.48
C LEU A 3 1.46 -13.95 -1.31
N GLY A 4 2.11 -15.11 -1.34
CA GLY A 4 2.04 -16.12 -0.30
C GLY A 4 3.37 -16.83 -0.14
N CYS A 5 3.51 -17.59 0.95
CA CYS A 5 4.66 -18.46 1.14
C CYS A 5 4.56 -19.66 0.19
N LEU A 6 5.48 -19.78 -0.77
CA LEU A 6 5.55 -20.85 -1.75
C LEU A 6 6.07 -22.17 -1.13
N THR A 7 6.92 -22.06 -0.11
CA THR A 7 7.63 -23.21 0.48
C THR A 7 6.88 -23.92 1.60
N GLY A 8 5.70 -23.43 2.05
CA GLY A 8 4.81 -24.16 2.96
C GLY A 8 4.70 -23.60 4.39
N ASN A 9 5.46 -22.56 4.72
CA ASN A 9 5.59 -21.99 6.08
C ASN A 9 4.39 -21.13 6.54
N GLY A 10 3.28 -21.14 5.78
CA GLY A 10 2.14 -20.20 5.94
C GLY A 10 0.73 -20.79 5.91
N LYS A 11 0.54 -22.10 6.14
CA LYS A 11 -0.77 -22.81 6.16
C LYS A 11 -1.52 -22.96 4.82
N ILE A 12 -0.81 -22.99 3.70
CA ILE A 12 -1.30 -23.50 2.41
C ILE A 12 -0.31 -24.60 1.95
N SER A 13 -0.80 -25.62 1.25
CA SER A 13 0.05 -26.66 0.66
C SER A 13 1.17 -26.02 -0.17
N PRO A 14 2.46 -26.35 0.07
CA PRO A 14 3.57 -25.77 -0.70
C PRO A 14 3.44 -26.12 -2.17
N ILE A 15 4.09 -25.32 -3.02
CA ILE A 15 4.25 -25.67 -4.44
C ILE A 15 5.11 -26.94 -4.56
N ASP A 16 4.99 -27.63 -5.70
CA ASP A 16 5.91 -28.72 -6.01
C ASP A 16 7.31 -28.15 -6.26
N GLY A 17 8.34 -28.81 -5.74
CA GLY A 17 9.71 -28.32 -5.77
C GLY A 17 10.61 -28.91 -4.70
N TYR A 18 11.89 -28.62 -4.81
CA TYR A 18 12.91 -29.13 -3.90
C TYR A 18 14.04 -28.15 -3.68
N TYR A 19 14.73 -28.31 -2.54
CA TYR A 19 16.02 -27.71 -2.32
C TYR A 19 17.13 -28.73 -2.06
N THR A 20 18.37 -28.32 -2.20
CA THR A 20 19.55 -29.12 -1.81
C THR A 20 20.68 -28.20 -1.35
N TYR A 21 21.66 -28.78 -0.66
CA TYR A 21 22.79 -28.06 -0.08
C TYR A 21 24.05 -28.40 -0.85
N ARG A 22 24.79 -27.40 -1.31
CA ARG A 22 26.03 -27.60 -2.08
C ARG A 22 27.18 -26.78 -1.55
N HIS A 23 28.37 -27.31 -1.79
CA HIS A 23 29.59 -26.53 -1.69
C HIS A 23 29.56 -25.41 -2.72
N ARG A 24 29.90 -24.20 -2.29
CA ARG A 24 29.93 -23.04 -3.17
C ARG A 24 30.80 -23.27 -4.40
N GLY A 25 30.22 -22.99 -5.58
CA GLY A 25 30.91 -23.11 -6.86
C GLY A 25 31.21 -24.55 -7.29
N LEU A 26 30.77 -25.56 -6.53
CA LEU A 26 30.97 -26.97 -6.82
C LEU A 26 29.62 -27.67 -7.02
N LYS A 27 29.66 -28.84 -7.66
CA LYS A 27 28.49 -29.72 -7.78
C LYS A 27 28.35 -30.71 -6.63
N SER A 28 29.33 -30.75 -5.71
CA SER A 28 29.31 -31.63 -4.54
C SER A 28 28.31 -31.15 -3.50
N GLU A 29 27.62 -32.10 -2.88
CA GLU A 29 26.68 -31.85 -1.80
C GLU A 29 27.41 -31.43 -0.52
N LEU A 30 26.80 -30.53 0.25
CA LEU A 30 27.25 -30.09 1.58
C LEU A 30 26.07 -30.15 2.54
N PHE A 31 25.62 -31.36 2.85
CA PHE A 31 24.52 -31.53 3.80
C PHE A 31 24.92 -31.08 5.21
N PRO A 32 23.95 -30.61 6.02
CA PRO A 32 24.19 -30.15 7.39
C PRO A 32 24.91 -31.21 8.25
N ASP A 33 25.98 -30.82 8.95
CA ASP A 33 26.84 -31.71 9.77
C ASP A 33 26.91 -31.30 11.26
N LEU A 34 26.32 -30.16 11.62
CA LEU A 34 26.11 -29.71 13.01
C LEU A 34 24.71 -30.09 13.50
N MET A 35 23.68 -29.77 12.73
CA MET A 35 22.28 -30.15 12.97
C MET A 35 21.74 -30.74 11.68
N HIS A 36 21.44 -32.03 11.67
CA HIS A 36 21.07 -32.73 10.44
C HIS A 36 19.65 -32.40 9.97
N GLU A 37 19.46 -32.42 8.65
CA GLU A 37 18.15 -32.44 8.01
C GLU A 37 17.36 -33.67 8.49
N ARG A 38 16.11 -33.47 8.95
CA ARG A 38 15.37 -34.48 9.73
C ARG A 38 14.96 -35.67 8.86
N VAL A 39 14.48 -35.36 7.65
CA VAL A 39 13.82 -36.34 6.77
C VAL A 39 14.75 -36.87 5.68
N VAL A 40 15.65 -36.04 5.17
CA VAL A 40 16.49 -36.35 4.00
C VAL A 40 17.96 -36.15 4.34
N ARG A 41 18.79 -37.18 4.15
CA ARG A 41 20.21 -37.14 4.55
C ARG A 41 21.19 -36.84 3.40
N SER A 42 20.74 -36.95 2.15
CA SER A 42 21.48 -36.61 0.93
C SER A 42 20.51 -36.36 -0.23
N GLY A 43 20.96 -35.73 -1.32
CA GLY A 43 20.13 -35.50 -2.51
C GLY A 43 19.19 -34.27 -2.45
N LEU A 44 17.97 -34.46 -2.94
CA LEU A 44 16.95 -33.40 -3.07
C LEU A 44 15.92 -33.50 -1.94
N VAL A 45 15.65 -32.37 -1.28
CA VAL A 45 14.69 -32.25 -0.19
C VAL A 45 13.39 -31.58 -0.70
N PRO A 46 12.25 -32.28 -0.74
CA PRO A 46 10.99 -31.67 -1.15
C PRO A 46 10.54 -30.57 -0.18
N PHE A 47 9.98 -29.46 -0.70
CA PHE A 47 9.48 -28.35 0.15
C PHE A 47 8.47 -28.82 1.20
N SER A 48 7.62 -29.77 0.86
CA SER A 48 6.62 -30.34 1.78
C SER A 48 7.18 -31.13 2.96
N LYS A 49 8.49 -31.42 3.00
CA LYS A 49 9.11 -32.29 4.00
C LYS A 49 10.40 -31.72 4.61
N GLY A 50 10.88 -30.60 4.11
CA GLY A 50 12.17 -30.06 4.49
C GLY A 50 12.14 -29.31 5.82
N SER A 51 13.15 -29.50 6.67
CA SER A 51 13.28 -28.77 7.94
C SER A 51 13.36 -27.24 7.77
N LEU A 52 13.75 -26.73 6.60
CA LEU A 52 13.78 -25.28 6.35
C LEU A 52 12.41 -24.71 5.94
N THR A 53 11.47 -25.59 5.59
CA THR A 53 10.24 -25.25 4.88
C THR A 53 9.00 -25.95 5.47
N ASP A 54 9.08 -26.42 6.72
CA ASP A 54 7.97 -27.06 7.44
C ASP A 54 7.20 -26.11 8.36
N GLY A 55 7.66 -24.87 8.55
CA GLY A 55 7.09 -23.88 9.46
C GLY A 55 7.24 -24.23 10.96
N ASP A 56 8.01 -25.26 11.31
CA ASP A 56 8.29 -25.65 12.69
C ASP A 56 9.61 -25.01 13.14
N LEU A 57 9.54 -23.94 13.94
CA LEU A 57 10.73 -23.27 14.48
C LEU A 57 11.60 -24.15 15.40
N SER A 58 11.14 -25.36 15.76
CA SER A 58 11.97 -26.38 16.41
C SER A 58 12.83 -27.19 15.43
N SER A 59 12.47 -27.22 14.14
CA SER A 59 13.30 -27.73 13.05
C SER A 59 14.49 -26.80 12.85
N LYS A 60 15.67 -27.40 12.73
CA LYS A 60 16.93 -26.67 12.53
C LYS A 60 17.87 -27.49 11.68
N VAL A 61 18.60 -26.81 10.82
CA VAL A 61 19.76 -27.37 10.12
C VAL A 61 20.98 -26.51 10.38
N GLY A 62 22.16 -27.11 10.38
CA GLY A 62 23.37 -26.36 10.65
C GLY A 62 24.66 -27.01 10.20
N TRP A 63 25.68 -26.17 10.02
CA TRP A 63 27.00 -26.52 9.53
C TRP A 63 28.08 -26.09 10.52
N LYS A 64 29.12 -26.91 10.68
CA LYS A 64 30.28 -26.60 11.51
C LYS A 64 31.26 -25.74 10.73
N GLY A 65 31.65 -24.58 11.27
CA GLY A 65 32.72 -23.76 10.69
C GLY A 65 34.09 -24.30 11.08
N THR A 66 34.60 -25.33 10.41
CA THR A 66 35.77 -26.10 10.89
C THR A 66 37.07 -25.90 10.10
N SER A 67 37.08 -25.12 9.02
CA SER A 67 38.31 -24.85 8.27
C SER A 67 38.54 -23.37 7.94
N LEU A 68 39.79 -22.92 8.04
CA LEU A 68 40.26 -21.64 7.50
C LEU A 68 40.15 -21.68 5.98
N GLY A 69 39.11 -21.05 5.41
CA GLY A 69 38.83 -21.04 3.97
C GLY A 69 37.46 -21.61 3.60
N GLU A 70 36.65 -22.03 4.58
CA GLU A 70 35.28 -22.46 4.33
C GLU A 70 34.43 -21.26 3.88
N ILE A 71 34.08 -21.28 2.60
CA ILE A 71 33.43 -20.16 1.91
C ILE A 71 31.94 -20.04 2.23
N GLY A 72 31.30 -21.02 2.89
CA GLY A 72 29.87 -21.03 3.21
C GLY A 72 29.06 -22.02 2.38
N VAL A 73 27.73 -22.00 2.54
CA VAL A 73 26.80 -22.98 1.95
C VAL A 73 25.95 -22.31 0.89
N ASP A 74 25.81 -22.95 -0.27
CA ASP A 74 24.82 -22.55 -1.27
C ASP A 74 23.59 -23.48 -1.11
N VAL A 75 22.42 -22.91 -0.83
CA VAL A 75 21.13 -23.63 -0.80
C VAL A 75 20.45 -23.41 -2.14
N HIS A 76 20.31 -24.49 -2.90
CA HIS A 76 19.79 -24.47 -4.26
C HIS A 76 18.31 -24.84 -4.24
N PHE A 77 17.44 -23.98 -4.75
CA PHE A 77 15.99 -24.17 -4.86
C PHE A 77 15.58 -24.36 -6.31
N ASP A 78 14.84 -25.42 -6.61
CA ASP A 78 14.21 -25.67 -7.90
C ASP A 78 12.70 -25.68 -7.71
N LEU A 79 12.02 -24.74 -8.38
CA LEU A 79 10.61 -24.48 -8.16
C LEU A 79 9.68 -25.33 -9.05
N LYS A 80 10.23 -26.20 -9.90
CA LYS A 80 9.48 -27.02 -10.89
C LYS A 80 8.55 -26.24 -11.83
N GLY A 81 8.62 -24.93 -11.83
CA GLY A 81 7.78 -24.01 -12.59
C GLY A 81 8.30 -22.59 -12.43
N LYS A 82 7.74 -21.66 -13.20
CA LYS A 82 8.12 -20.24 -13.14
C LYS A 82 7.19 -19.52 -12.16
N TYR A 83 7.78 -18.83 -11.19
CA TYR A 83 7.05 -18.10 -10.15
C TYR A 83 7.62 -16.69 -10.02
N PHE A 84 6.78 -15.73 -9.65
CA PHE A 84 7.27 -14.43 -9.18
C PHE A 84 7.67 -14.56 -7.71
N ILE A 85 8.87 -14.09 -7.36
CA ILE A 85 9.43 -14.11 -6.01
C ILE A 85 9.58 -12.67 -5.52
N ASP A 86 8.82 -12.29 -4.49
CA ASP A 86 8.90 -10.96 -3.87
C ASP A 86 10.08 -10.87 -2.92
N ARG A 87 10.22 -11.84 -2.01
CA ARG A 87 11.28 -11.84 -1.00
C ARG A 87 11.59 -13.24 -0.50
N ILE A 88 12.78 -13.36 0.10
CA ILE A 88 13.15 -14.50 0.92
C ILE A 88 13.22 -14.02 2.37
N VAL A 89 12.52 -14.70 3.26
CA VAL A 89 12.61 -14.49 4.71
C VAL A 89 13.47 -15.60 5.28
N ILE A 90 14.45 -15.27 6.10
CA ILE A 90 15.32 -16.26 6.71
C ILE A 90 15.35 -16.06 8.22
N ILE A 91 15.32 -17.18 8.94
CA ILE A 91 15.38 -17.22 10.39
C ILE A 91 16.60 -18.04 10.79
N GLN A 92 17.54 -17.39 11.48
CA GLN A 92 18.78 -18.00 11.94
C GLN A 92 18.85 -18.06 13.48
N GLU A 93 19.83 -18.80 14.00
CA GLU A 93 20.18 -18.77 15.42
C GLU A 93 21.54 -18.11 15.63
N VAL A 94 21.51 -16.91 16.23
CA VAL A 94 22.71 -16.14 16.60
C VAL A 94 23.06 -16.43 18.06
N ASN A 95 24.25 -16.98 18.30
CA ASN A 95 24.76 -17.23 19.64
C ASN A 95 25.77 -16.15 20.04
N TYR A 96 25.71 -15.75 21.31
CA TYR A 96 26.59 -14.72 21.87
C TYR A 96 27.44 -15.27 23.01
N ARG A 97 28.69 -14.79 23.10
CA ARG A 97 29.58 -15.00 24.24
C ARG A 97 30.14 -13.66 24.66
N GLU A 98 29.93 -13.26 25.92
CA GLU A 98 30.47 -12.01 26.48
C GLU A 98 30.21 -10.78 25.58
N ASN A 99 28.99 -10.70 25.01
CA ASN A 99 28.50 -9.69 24.08
C ASN A 99 29.05 -9.72 22.64
N TYR A 100 29.84 -10.73 22.27
CA TYR A 100 30.28 -10.97 20.88
C TYR A 100 29.49 -12.12 20.25
N ALA A 101 28.99 -11.92 19.04
CA ALA A 101 28.34 -13.00 18.29
C ALA A 101 29.39 -14.03 17.82
N VAL A 102 29.22 -15.27 18.23
CA VAL A 102 30.12 -16.41 17.93
C VAL A 102 29.55 -17.36 16.87
N SER A 103 28.28 -17.18 16.50
CA SER A 103 27.62 -17.82 15.35
C SER A 103 26.77 -16.80 14.61
N GLY A 104 26.43 -17.10 13.35
CA GLY A 104 25.54 -16.26 12.55
C GLY A 104 26.07 -15.96 11.16
N LEU A 105 25.16 -15.47 10.32
CA LEU A 105 25.47 -15.07 8.95
C LEU A 105 26.20 -13.72 8.93
N SER A 106 27.17 -13.57 8.04
CA SER A 106 27.82 -12.28 7.75
C SER A 106 27.16 -11.57 6.58
N ASN A 107 26.77 -12.32 5.56
CA ASN A 107 25.93 -11.84 4.47
C ASN A 107 25.15 -13.01 3.85
N VAL A 108 24.11 -12.65 3.13
CA VAL A 108 23.32 -13.54 2.28
C VAL A 108 23.25 -12.93 0.89
N GLU A 109 23.51 -13.73 -0.13
CA GLU A 109 23.32 -13.36 -1.53
C GLU A 109 22.28 -14.29 -2.15
N VAL A 110 21.41 -13.76 -2.99
CA VAL A 110 20.42 -14.55 -3.71
C VAL A 110 20.67 -14.41 -5.18
N PHE A 111 20.87 -15.55 -5.84
CA PHE A 111 20.98 -15.65 -7.29
C PHE A 111 19.73 -16.33 -7.83
N ALA A 112 19.22 -15.90 -8.98
CA ALA A 112 18.07 -16.52 -9.61
C ALA A 112 18.27 -16.69 -11.13
N LYS A 113 17.55 -17.67 -11.68
CA LYS A 113 17.35 -17.85 -13.12
C LYS A 113 15.88 -17.66 -13.44
N GLU A 114 15.57 -16.86 -14.45
CA GLU A 114 14.20 -16.64 -14.90
C GLU A 114 13.66 -17.85 -15.69
N GLY A 115 14.52 -18.49 -16.49
CA GLY A 115 14.26 -19.78 -17.15
C GLY A 115 15.38 -20.80 -16.89
N TYR A 116 15.11 -22.09 -17.06
CA TYR A 116 16.11 -23.15 -16.78
C TYR A 116 17.39 -23.04 -17.64
N ASP A 117 17.25 -22.52 -18.86
CA ASP A 117 18.34 -22.33 -19.83
C ASP A 117 19.11 -21.02 -19.65
N GLU A 118 18.66 -20.13 -18.74
CA GLU A 118 19.31 -18.85 -18.50
C GLU A 118 20.44 -18.93 -17.46
N ASP A 119 21.29 -17.91 -17.46
CA ASP A 119 22.37 -17.77 -16.48
C ASP A 119 21.85 -17.25 -15.13
N LEU A 120 22.51 -17.67 -14.05
CA LEU A 120 22.25 -17.16 -12.71
C LEU A 120 22.67 -15.69 -12.60
N ARG A 121 21.78 -14.84 -12.11
CA ARG A 121 22.04 -13.43 -11.83
C ARG A 121 21.88 -13.14 -10.34
N LEU A 122 22.73 -12.27 -9.79
CA LEU A 122 22.55 -11.75 -8.43
C LEU A 122 21.32 -10.84 -8.40
N VAL A 123 20.35 -11.17 -7.56
CA VAL A 123 19.02 -10.52 -7.55
C VAL A 123 18.62 -9.98 -6.18
N GLY A 124 19.34 -10.38 -5.13
CA GLY A 124 19.16 -9.83 -3.79
C GLY A 124 20.40 -10.05 -2.93
N ARG A 125 20.55 -9.21 -1.91
CA ARG A 125 21.59 -9.38 -0.89
C ARG A 125 21.17 -8.77 0.44
N PHE A 126 21.68 -9.32 1.54
CA PHE A 126 21.58 -8.75 2.87
C PHE A 126 22.95 -8.86 3.55
N ILE A 127 23.43 -7.78 4.16
CA ILE A 127 24.79 -7.71 4.70
C ILE A 127 24.70 -7.25 6.15
N GLY A 128 25.39 -7.93 7.06
CA GLY A 128 25.47 -7.56 8.46
C GLY A 128 26.16 -6.21 8.67
N HIS A 129 25.67 -5.44 9.63
CA HIS A 129 26.21 -4.13 10.01
C HIS A 129 27.11 -4.23 11.25
N GLY A 130 27.96 -3.23 11.49
CA GLY A 130 28.86 -3.18 12.67
C GLY A 130 30.27 -3.73 12.45
N LYS A 131 31.08 -3.77 13.52
CA LYS A 131 32.53 -4.10 13.47
C LYS A 131 32.81 -5.53 13.00
N ASP A 132 31.96 -6.48 13.37
CA ASP A 132 32.17 -7.91 13.08
C ASP A 132 31.44 -8.38 11.81
N LYS A 133 30.69 -7.48 11.15
CA LYS A 133 29.87 -7.74 9.95
C LYS A 133 28.99 -8.98 10.08
N ILE A 134 28.36 -9.16 11.24
CA ILE A 134 27.39 -10.23 11.50
C ILE A 134 25.99 -9.64 11.40
N ILE A 135 25.06 -10.41 10.85
CA ILE A 135 23.63 -10.15 10.89
C ILE A 135 23.16 -10.56 12.27
N ASP A 136 22.90 -9.59 13.15
CA ASP A 136 22.48 -9.80 14.54
C ASP A 136 20.97 -10.02 14.66
N GLU A 137 20.20 -9.79 13.60
CA GLU A 137 18.80 -10.16 13.54
C GLU A 137 18.63 -11.69 13.41
N ASN A 138 17.79 -12.25 14.30
CA ASN A 138 17.36 -13.65 14.18
C ASN A 138 16.43 -13.87 12.99
N SER A 139 15.75 -12.82 12.49
CA SER A 139 14.85 -12.89 11.34
C SER A 139 15.01 -11.64 10.49
N PHE A 140 15.21 -11.82 9.19
CA PHE A 140 15.35 -10.73 8.23
C PHE A 140 14.84 -11.17 6.85
N SER A 141 14.55 -10.20 5.98
CA SER A 141 14.04 -10.47 4.64
C SER A 141 14.89 -9.82 3.54
N ILE A 142 15.15 -10.55 2.48
CA ILE A 142 15.82 -10.07 1.26
C ILE A 142 14.75 -9.86 0.18
N SER A 143 14.51 -8.60 -0.20
CA SER A 143 13.59 -8.27 -1.31
C SER A 143 14.24 -8.58 -2.65
N LEU A 144 13.51 -9.24 -3.56
CA LEU A 144 13.96 -9.69 -4.87
C LEU A 144 13.14 -9.04 -6.00
N GLY A 145 11.82 -9.24 -6.00
CA GLY A 145 10.90 -8.71 -7.00
C GLY A 145 11.15 -9.22 -8.43
N GLN A 146 11.42 -10.52 -8.61
CA GLN A 146 11.73 -11.11 -9.92
C GLN A 146 11.01 -12.45 -10.16
N GLU A 147 10.75 -12.76 -11.42
CA GLU A 147 10.37 -14.12 -11.84
C GLU A 147 11.57 -15.08 -11.82
N ALA A 148 11.36 -16.29 -11.32
CA ALA A 148 12.39 -17.33 -11.22
C ALA A 148 11.81 -18.74 -11.39
N THR A 149 12.60 -19.63 -12.00
CA THR A 149 12.40 -21.09 -11.94
C THR A 149 13.36 -21.76 -10.96
N TYR A 150 14.48 -21.10 -10.68
CA TYR A 150 15.58 -21.64 -9.87
C TYR A 150 16.28 -20.54 -9.09
N LEU A 151 16.63 -20.81 -7.84
CA LEU A 151 17.37 -19.88 -6.98
C LEU A 151 18.56 -20.55 -6.29
N ILE A 152 19.58 -19.74 -5.98
CA ILE A 152 20.63 -20.09 -5.04
C ILE A 152 20.61 -19.05 -3.93
N VAL A 153 20.35 -19.49 -2.70
CA VAL A 153 20.54 -18.69 -1.50
C VAL A 153 21.90 -19.02 -0.93
N ARG A 154 22.83 -18.09 -1.09
CA ARG A 154 24.21 -18.21 -0.65
C ARG A 154 24.35 -17.67 0.77
N LEU A 155 24.69 -18.57 1.69
CA LEU A 155 24.82 -18.30 3.11
C LEU A 155 26.31 -18.17 3.48
N ASN A 156 26.71 -17.02 4.01
CA ASN A 156 28.09 -16.76 4.45
C ASN A 156 28.13 -16.65 5.97
N SER A 157 29.00 -17.41 6.65
CA SER A 157 29.19 -17.33 8.11
C SER A 157 30.63 -17.11 8.57
N PHE A 158 31.60 -16.99 7.65
CA PHE A 158 33.04 -16.72 7.89
C PHE A 158 33.65 -17.44 9.10
N ASN A 159 34.00 -18.73 8.94
CA ASN A 159 34.59 -19.60 9.97
C ASN A 159 33.78 -19.69 11.28
N ARG A 160 32.45 -19.53 11.21
CA ARG A 160 31.54 -19.72 12.34
C ARG A 160 30.50 -20.78 12.02
N ASN A 161 30.04 -21.45 13.07
CA ASN A 161 28.91 -22.34 12.96
C ASN A 161 27.70 -21.58 12.42
N LEU A 162 26.98 -22.22 11.52
CA LEU A 162 25.76 -21.68 10.94
C LEU A 162 24.60 -22.56 11.38
N VAL A 163 23.53 -21.96 11.90
CA VAL A 163 22.29 -22.66 12.22
C VAL A 163 21.13 -21.86 11.65
N ILE A 164 20.38 -22.49 10.75
CA ILE A 164 19.19 -21.95 10.12
C ILE A 164 17.98 -22.72 10.66
N LYS A 165 16.98 -21.97 11.12
CA LYS A 165 15.69 -22.53 11.55
C LYS A 165 14.74 -22.61 10.37
N GLU A 166 14.71 -21.57 9.56
CA GLU A 166 13.68 -21.43 8.53
C GLU A 166 14.17 -20.59 7.35
N LEU A 167 13.70 -20.93 6.16
CA LEU A 167 13.89 -20.16 4.94
C LEU A 167 12.56 -20.16 4.16
N GLU A 168 11.86 -19.03 4.20
CA GLU A 168 10.59 -18.83 3.53
C GLU A 168 10.79 -18.14 2.18
N MET A 169 10.21 -18.69 1.13
CA MET A 169 10.11 -17.99 -0.16
C MET A 169 8.71 -17.41 -0.31
N TRP A 170 8.62 -16.07 -0.37
CA TRP A 170 7.38 -15.36 -0.59
C TRP A 170 7.28 -14.95 -2.05
N GLY A 171 6.15 -15.29 -2.66
CA GLY A 171 5.95 -15.13 -4.08
C GLY A 171 4.56 -15.57 -4.49
N SER A 172 4.42 -15.94 -5.75
CA SER A 172 3.12 -16.28 -6.34
C SER A 172 3.28 -17.00 -7.67
N SER A 173 2.30 -17.82 -8.01
CA SER A 173 2.19 -18.40 -9.35
C SER A 173 1.94 -17.33 -10.42
N LEU A 174 2.50 -17.53 -11.60
CA LEU A 174 2.24 -16.69 -12.78
C LEU A 174 0.89 -17.02 -13.45
N ASP A 175 0.34 -18.22 -13.20
CA ASP A 175 -0.93 -18.67 -13.76
C ASP A 175 -2.15 -18.12 -12.99
N GLU A 176 -1.91 -17.44 -11.86
CA GLU A 176 -2.98 -16.84 -11.07
C GLU A 176 -3.36 -15.44 -11.59
N PRO A 177 -4.66 -15.07 -11.58
CA PRO A 177 -5.07 -13.73 -11.97
C PRO A 177 -4.35 -12.66 -11.16
N LYS A 178 -3.79 -11.67 -11.86
CA LYS A 178 -3.05 -10.55 -11.28
C LYS A 178 -4.02 -9.53 -10.63
N LEU A 179 -4.60 -9.91 -9.48
CA LEU A 179 -5.36 -9.00 -8.63
C LEU A 179 -4.44 -8.23 -7.67
N PHE A 180 -4.67 -6.92 -7.57
CA PHE A 180 -4.04 -6.02 -6.61
C PHE A 180 -5.03 -4.94 -6.13
N PRO A 181 -5.14 -4.67 -4.82
CA PRO A 181 -4.55 -5.42 -3.72
C PRO A 181 -5.04 -6.88 -3.67
N ILE A 182 -4.31 -7.71 -2.94
CA ILE A 182 -4.63 -9.12 -2.75
C ILE A 182 -5.95 -9.25 -1.98
N PRO A 183 -6.94 -10.02 -2.48
CA PRO A 183 -8.18 -10.24 -1.74
C PRO A 183 -7.97 -11.06 -0.46
N GLN A 184 -8.80 -10.84 0.56
CA GLN A 184 -8.80 -11.64 1.80
C GLN A 184 -8.99 -13.14 1.52
N LYS A 185 -9.87 -13.47 0.57
CA LYS A 185 -10.13 -14.84 0.16
C LYS A 185 -10.46 -14.91 -1.31
N MET A 186 -9.78 -15.79 -2.03
CA MET A 186 -10.03 -16.11 -3.42
C MET A 186 -9.99 -17.61 -3.62
N LYS A 187 -10.93 -18.15 -4.38
CA LYS A 187 -10.97 -19.55 -4.83
C LYS A 187 -11.09 -19.58 -6.34
N LEU A 188 -10.17 -20.27 -7.00
CA LEU A 188 -10.19 -20.50 -8.43
C LEU A 188 -10.91 -21.81 -8.74
N TYR A 189 -11.64 -21.80 -9.86
CA TYR A 189 -12.33 -22.95 -10.43
C TYR A 189 -12.01 -23.04 -11.93
N SER A 190 -10.73 -23.10 -12.28
CA SER A 190 -10.28 -23.10 -13.68
C SER A 190 -10.89 -24.25 -14.50
N GLU A 191 -11.20 -25.38 -13.86
CA GLU A 191 -11.90 -26.52 -14.44
C GLU A 191 -13.32 -26.20 -14.91
N LYS A 192 -13.95 -25.14 -14.36
CA LYS A 192 -15.30 -24.69 -14.74
C LYS A 192 -15.28 -23.74 -15.92
N GLY A 193 -14.11 -23.38 -16.45
CA GLY A 193 -13.96 -22.51 -17.61
C GLY A 193 -13.97 -21.01 -17.28
N TYR A 194 -14.25 -20.19 -18.29
CA TYR A 194 -14.04 -18.75 -18.27
C TYR A 194 -15.30 -18.00 -18.70
N PHE A 195 -15.53 -16.82 -18.12
CA PHE A 195 -16.47 -15.84 -18.66
C PHE A 195 -15.76 -15.01 -19.73
N LYS A 196 -16.32 -14.93 -20.93
CA LYS A 196 -15.77 -14.13 -22.03
C LYS A 196 -16.44 -12.77 -22.09
N LEU A 197 -15.65 -11.71 -21.95
CA LEU A 197 -16.14 -10.34 -21.98
C LEU A 197 -16.77 -9.97 -23.32
N THR A 198 -16.31 -10.57 -24.43
CA THR A 198 -16.87 -10.36 -25.77
C THR A 198 -18.30 -10.90 -25.93
N GLU A 199 -18.73 -11.83 -25.07
CA GLU A 199 -20.08 -12.38 -25.07
C GLU A 199 -21.02 -11.61 -24.12
N LEU A 200 -20.52 -10.60 -23.39
CA LEU A 200 -21.28 -9.84 -22.41
C LEU A 200 -22.41 -9.05 -23.07
N ASN A 201 -23.65 -9.41 -22.73
CA ASN A 201 -24.85 -8.81 -23.31
C ASN A 201 -25.32 -7.58 -22.54
N LYS A 202 -25.31 -7.63 -21.21
CA LYS A 202 -25.88 -6.57 -20.35
C LYS A 202 -25.36 -6.62 -18.92
N ILE A 203 -25.39 -5.46 -18.27
CA ILE A 203 -25.23 -5.31 -16.82
C ILE A 203 -26.63 -5.22 -16.21
N ILE A 204 -26.93 -6.12 -15.27
CA ILE A 204 -28.21 -6.19 -14.57
C ILE A 204 -28.09 -5.57 -13.18
N ILE A 205 -29.01 -4.68 -12.86
CA ILE A 205 -29.19 -4.11 -11.52
C ILE A 205 -30.58 -4.44 -10.96
N GLY A 206 -30.74 -4.34 -9.64
CA GLY A 206 -32.04 -4.55 -8.99
C GLY A 206 -33.13 -3.60 -9.50
N ALA A 207 -34.40 -4.02 -9.42
CA ALA A 207 -35.54 -3.20 -9.89
C ALA A 207 -35.61 -1.84 -9.15
N ASN A 208 -35.25 -1.87 -7.87
CA ASN A 208 -35.18 -0.73 -6.96
C ASN A 208 -33.72 -0.39 -6.59
N ALA A 209 -32.79 -0.53 -7.54
CA ALA A 209 -31.37 -0.23 -7.33
C ALA A 209 -31.15 1.18 -6.77
N SER A 210 -30.28 1.30 -5.76
CA SER A 210 -29.90 2.59 -5.18
C SER A 210 -29.03 3.43 -6.12
N THR A 211 -28.82 4.69 -5.76
CA THR A 211 -27.85 5.57 -6.43
C THR A 211 -26.43 5.01 -6.39
N ASP A 212 -26.09 4.23 -5.36
CA ASP A 212 -24.78 3.60 -5.21
C ASP A 212 -24.59 2.47 -6.23
N THR A 213 -25.61 1.61 -6.36
CA THR A 213 -25.65 0.56 -7.39
C THR A 213 -25.60 1.13 -8.80
N LEU A 214 -26.39 2.19 -9.08
CA LEU A 214 -26.37 2.87 -10.37
C LEU A 214 -25.00 3.48 -10.69
N PHE A 215 -24.34 4.10 -9.70
CA PHE A 215 -23.01 4.65 -9.86
C PHE A 215 -21.99 3.55 -10.22
N ALA A 216 -21.98 2.45 -9.47
CA ALA A 216 -21.04 1.35 -9.71
C ALA A 216 -21.29 0.63 -11.05
N ALA A 217 -22.56 0.42 -11.43
CA ALA A 217 -22.91 -0.15 -12.72
C ALA A 217 -22.44 0.75 -13.88
N LYS A 218 -22.58 2.07 -13.75
CA LYS A 218 -22.08 3.03 -14.74
C LYS A 218 -20.55 3.08 -14.77
N LEU A 219 -19.89 3.05 -13.62
CA LEU A 219 -18.43 2.95 -13.55
C LEU A 219 -17.91 1.71 -14.30
N LEU A 220 -18.56 0.56 -14.09
CA LEU A 220 -18.24 -0.68 -14.80
C LEU A 220 -18.48 -0.56 -16.31
N GLN A 221 -19.62 -0.02 -16.74
CA GLN A 221 -19.93 0.22 -18.16
C GLN A 221 -18.88 1.13 -18.81
N ASP A 222 -18.55 2.26 -18.17
CA ASP A 222 -17.60 3.25 -18.67
C ASP A 222 -16.20 2.64 -18.79
N LYS A 223 -15.74 1.90 -17.76
CA LYS A 223 -14.42 1.24 -17.80
C LYS A 223 -14.37 0.09 -18.80
N ILE A 224 -15.44 -0.70 -18.96
CA ILE A 224 -15.49 -1.73 -20.00
C ILE A 224 -15.34 -1.11 -21.40
N LYS A 225 -16.02 0.02 -21.63
CA LYS A 225 -15.93 0.76 -22.89
C LYS A 225 -14.53 1.36 -23.09
N GLU A 226 -13.96 1.99 -22.08
CA GLU A 226 -12.64 2.62 -22.13
C GLU A 226 -11.51 1.60 -22.34
N ASP A 227 -11.50 0.52 -21.56
CA ASP A 227 -10.37 -0.43 -21.49
C ASP A 227 -10.45 -1.52 -22.57
N PHE A 228 -11.67 -1.87 -23.01
CA PHE A 228 -11.89 -3.00 -23.93
C PHE A 228 -12.68 -2.64 -25.19
N ASN A 229 -13.13 -1.39 -25.34
CA ASN A 229 -13.93 -0.92 -26.48
C ASN A 229 -15.22 -1.72 -26.72
N ILE A 230 -15.85 -2.21 -25.63
CA ILE A 230 -17.12 -2.94 -25.67
C ILE A 230 -18.22 -2.08 -25.03
N PHE A 231 -19.33 -1.87 -25.74
CA PHE A 231 -20.50 -1.21 -25.16
C PHE A 231 -21.48 -2.24 -24.60
N VAL A 232 -21.89 -2.03 -23.35
CA VAL A 232 -22.79 -2.96 -22.65
C VAL A 232 -23.93 -2.16 -22.01
N PRO A 233 -25.21 -2.39 -22.36
CA PRO A 233 -26.33 -1.70 -21.74
C PRO A 233 -26.53 -2.09 -20.27
N ILE A 234 -27.04 -1.15 -19.47
CA ILE A 234 -27.48 -1.39 -18.09
C ILE A 234 -29.00 -1.56 -18.10
N GLU A 235 -29.50 -2.67 -17.58
CA GLU A 235 -30.93 -2.98 -17.48
C GLU A 235 -31.32 -3.33 -16.05
N LYS A 236 -32.57 -3.04 -15.69
CA LYS A 236 -33.16 -3.51 -14.43
C LYS A 236 -33.58 -4.97 -14.55
N GLU A 237 -33.46 -5.72 -13.46
CA GLU A 237 -33.97 -7.09 -13.37
C GLU A 237 -35.47 -7.13 -13.67
N LYS A 238 -35.89 -8.16 -14.41
CA LYS A 238 -37.30 -8.44 -14.74
C LYS A 238 -37.69 -9.80 -14.15
N PRO A 239 -38.84 -9.91 -13.47
CA PRO A 239 -39.29 -11.19 -12.92
C PRO A 239 -39.45 -12.25 -14.02
N GLY A 240 -38.90 -13.45 -13.80
CA GLY A 240 -39.06 -14.60 -14.70
C GLY A 240 -38.15 -14.62 -15.93
N GLU A 241 -37.30 -13.61 -16.12
CA GLU A 241 -36.33 -13.58 -17.21
C GLU A 241 -35.13 -14.49 -16.90
N SER A 242 -34.72 -15.29 -17.88
CA SER A 242 -33.48 -16.06 -17.81
C SER A 242 -32.31 -15.22 -18.32
N TYR A 243 -31.23 -15.17 -17.54
CA TYR A 243 -30.05 -14.37 -17.89
C TYR A 243 -28.90 -15.27 -18.32
N LYS A 244 -28.25 -14.90 -19.44
CA LYS A 244 -27.02 -15.52 -19.93
C LYS A 244 -26.06 -14.46 -20.45
N HIS A 245 -24.78 -14.66 -20.16
CA HIS A 245 -23.68 -13.74 -20.45
C HIS A 245 -23.95 -12.33 -19.90
N VAL A 246 -24.24 -12.25 -18.60
CA VAL A 246 -24.53 -10.98 -17.92
C VAL A 246 -23.65 -10.79 -16.69
N ILE A 247 -23.49 -9.52 -16.29
CA ILE A 247 -22.97 -9.14 -14.98
C ILE A 247 -24.13 -8.63 -14.13
N VAL A 248 -24.36 -9.23 -12.97
CA VAL A 248 -25.36 -8.77 -11.99
C VAL A 248 -24.63 -8.02 -10.88
N ILE A 249 -24.99 -6.76 -10.64
CA ILE A 249 -24.35 -5.91 -9.63
C ILE A 249 -25.37 -5.22 -8.74
N GLY A 250 -25.12 -5.18 -7.43
CA GLY A 250 -25.91 -4.35 -6.52
C GLY A 250 -25.61 -4.55 -5.04
N ILE A 251 -26.07 -3.60 -4.23
CA ILE A 251 -26.05 -3.76 -2.78
C ILE A 251 -26.88 -4.99 -2.40
N ASN A 252 -26.42 -5.72 -1.38
CA ASN A 252 -27.12 -6.90 -0.90
C ASN A 252 -28.62 -6.60 -0.66
N ARG A 253 -29.50 -7.48 -1.12
CA ARG A 253 -30.97 -7.37 -1.08
C ARG A 253 -31.62 -6.49 -2.14
N GLU A 254 -30.87 -5.70 -2.92
CA GLU A 254 -31.48 -4.87 -3.98
C GLU A 254 -31.90 -5.69 -5.21
N CYS A 255 -31.20 -6.79 -5.48
CA CYS A 255 -31.43 -7.67 -6.60
C CYS A 255 -31.79 -9.08 -6.12
N LYS A 256 -32.87 -9.66 -6.63
CA LYS A 256 -33.33 -11.00 -6.22
C LYS A 256 -32.30 -12.09 -6.57
N LEU A 257 -31.64 -11.96 -7.73
CA LEU A 257 -30.60 -12.89 -8.18
C LEU A 257 -29.40 -12.96 -7.20
N ILE A 258 -29.02 -11.81 -6.63
CA ILE A 258 -28.01 -11.74 -5.57
C ILE A 258 -28.55 -12.32 -4.26
N SER A 259 -29.79 -11.97 -3.91
CA SER A 259 -30.41 -12.28 -2.62
C SER A 259 -30.69 -13.77 -2.40
N HIS A 260 -30.95 -14.53 -3.48
CA HIS A 260 -31.22 -15.96 -3.41
C HIS A 260 -29.96 -16.80 -3.16
N THR A 261 -28.78 -16.19 -3.23
CA THR A 261 -27.51 -16.88 -3.10
C THR A 261 -26.86 -16.50 -1.76
N SER A 262 -27.02 -17.34 -0.73
CA SER A 262 -26.48 -17.07 0.61
C SER A 262 -24.97 -16.82 0.63
N GLU A 263 -24.23 -17.44 -0.30
CA GLU A 263 -22.79 -17.25 -0.44
C GLU A 263 -22.42 -15.83 -0.88
N LEU A 264 -23.32 -15.08 -1.54
CA LEU A 264 -23.10 -13.71 -2.04
C LEU A 264 -23.42 -12.62 -1.01
N LYS A 265 -23.60 -12.97 0.26
CA LYS A 265 -23.80 -11.98 1.33
C LYS A 265 -22.48 -11.52 1.96
N PRO A 266 -22.01 -10.28 1.73
CA PRO A 266 -20.84 -9.73 2.43
C PRO A 266 -21.18 -9.39 3.88
N CYS A 267 -20.18 -9.34 4.75
CA CYS A 267 -20.35 -9.19 6.19
C CYS A 267 -19.64 -7.98 6.82
N LYS A 268 -18.81 -7.26 6.08
CA LYS A 268 -18.01 -6.13 6.57
C LYS A 268 -18.19 -4.87 5.70
N PRO A 269 -18.11 -3.65 6.27
CA PRO A 269 -18.10 -2.40 5.51
C PRO A 269 -17.02 -2.38 4.44
N GLU A 270 -17.27 -1.71 3.33
CA GLU A 270 -16.41 -1.70 2.13
C GLU A 270 -16.17 -3.11 1.52
N GLY A 271 -16.81 -4.14 2.07
CA GLY A 271 -16.64 -5.52 1.65
C GLY A 271 -17.53 -5.87 0.46
N TYR A 272 -17.01 -6.74 -0.39
CA TYR A 272 -17.72 -7.25 -1.56
C TYR A 272 -17.50 -8.74 -1.74
N LYS A 273 -18.43 -9.34 -2.50
CA LYS A 273 -18.34 -10.70 -2.99
C LYS A 273 -18.46 -10.69 -4.50
N LEU A 274 -17.50 -11.32 -5.16
CA LEU A 274 -17.46 -11.48 -6.60
C LEU A 274 -17.48 -12.98 -6.93
N LYS A 275 -18.46 -13.42 -7.70
CA LYS A 275 -18.54 -14.79 -8.22
C LYS A 275 -18.56 -14.76 -9.72
N VAL A 276 -17.56 -15.35 -10.35
CA VAL A 276 -17.43 -15.49 -11.80
C VAL A 276 -17.79 -16.93 -12.17
N ASN A 277 -18.77 -17.09 -13.05
CA ASN A 277 -19.08 -18.35 -13.74
C ASN A 277 -19.07 -18.08 -15.26
N PRO A 278 -19.04 -19.11 -16.13
CA PRO A 278 -18.96 -18.89 -17.58
C PRO A 278 -20.12 -18.08 -18.19
N GLU A 279 -21.32 -18.18 -17.63
CA GLU A 279 -22.51 -17.47 -18.13
C GLU A 279 -22.89 -16.23 -17.30
N ILE A 280 -22.59 -16.18 -16.00
CA ILE A 280 -23.05 -15.09 -15.13
C ILE A 280 -21.97 -14.72 -14.13
N ILE A 281 -21.72 -13.42 -14.00
CA ILE A 281 -20.91 -12.82 -12.96
C ILE A 281 -21.81 -12.11 -11.95
N PHE A 282 -21.54 -12.27 -10.66
CA PHE A 282 -22.23 -11.58 -9.59
C PHE A 282 -21.27 -10.70 -8.79
N ILE A 283 -21.63 -9.43 -8.58
CA ILE A 283 -20.99 -8.51 -7.65
C ILE A 283 -22.02 -8.09 -6.60
N SER A 284 -21.78 -8.42 -5.34
CA SER A 284 -22.58 -7.94 -4.21
C SER A 284 -21.72 -7.24 -3.17
N ALA A 285 -22.20 -6.13 -2.63
CA ALA A 285 -21.52 -5.38 -1.57
C ALA A 285 -22.53 -4.87 -0.52
N LEU A 286 -22.03 -4.28 0.56
CA LEU A 286 -22.87 -3.61 1.58
C LEU A 286 -23.04 -2.11 1.36
N ASP A 287 -22.13 -1.49 0.59
CA ASP A 287 -22.09 -0.05 0.35
C ASP A 287 -21.46 0.28 -1.00
N ARG A 288 -21.47 1.57 -1.37
CA ARG A 288 -20.86 2.06 -2.62
C ARG A 288 -19.40 1.66 -2.78
N ARG A 289 -18.59 1.73 -1.71
CA ARG A 289 -17.15 1.44 -1.78
C ARG A 289 -16.90 -0.02 -2.10
N GLY A 290 -17.62 -0.92 -1.44
CA GLY A 290 -17.56 -2.35 -1.76
C GLY A 290 -17.96 -2.63 -3.21
N LEU A 291 -19.00 -1.97 -3.74
CA LEU A 291 -19.37 -2.12 -5.15
C LEU A 291 -18.26 -1.66 -6.10
N ILE A 292 -17.68 -0.50 -5.83
CA ILE A 292 -16.55 0.04 -6.61
C ILE A 292 -15.39 -0.97 -6.57
N TYR A 293 -15.00 -1.47 -5.39
CA TYR A 293 -13.89 -2.42 -5.26
C TYR A 293 -14.17 -3.76 -5.96
N GLY A 294 -15.41 -4.23 -5.95
CA GLY A 294 -15.82 -5.41 -6.72
C GLY A 294 -15.75 -5.20 -8.24
N VAL A 295 -16.08 -4.00 -8.71
CA VAL A 295 -15.91 -3.60 -10.12
C VAL A 295 -14.43 -3.59 -10.50
N GLU A 296 -13.56 -2.95 -9.70
CA GLU A 296 -12.12 -2.91 -9.97
C GLU A 296 -11.51 -4.32 -9.96
N ALA A 297 -11.90 -5.18 -9.02
CA ALA A 297 -11.45 -6.56 -8.98
C ALA A 297 -11.86 -7.33 -10.24
N LEU A 298 -13.10 -7.16 -10.71
CA LEU A 298 -13.56 -7.81 -11.95
C LEU A 298 -12.79 -7.31 -13.18
N LEU A 299 -12.57 -6.00 -13.30
CA LEU A 299 -11.82 -5.43 -14.41
C LEU A 299 -10.38 -5.96 -14.47
N GLN A 300 -9.72 -6.11 -13.31
CA GLN A 300 -8.40 -6.72 -13.24
C GLN A 300 -8.39 -8.19 -13.66
N LEU A 301 -9.47 -8.95 -13.41
CA LEU A 301 -9.59 -10.31 -13.94
C LEU A 301 -9.61 -10.32 -15.48
N PHE A 302 -10.34 -9.40 -16.11
CA PHE A 302 -10.39 -9.28 -17.58
C PHE A 302 -9.10 -8.75 -18.20
N ALA A 303 -8.31 -7.99 -17.45
CA ALA A 303 -7.03 -7.43 -17.87
C ALA A 303 -5.85 -8.41 -17.72
N SER A 304 -6.06 -9.60 -17.17
CA SER A 304 -5.02 -10.65 -17.04
C SER A 304 -4.56 -11.19 -18.41
N GLU A 305 -3.47 -11.97 -18.45
CA GLU A 305 -2.70 -12.29 -19.67
C GLU A 305 -3.52 -12.87 -20.84
N ALA A 306 -4.67 -13.48 -20.56
CA ALA A 306 -5.59 -14.00 -21.57
C ALA A 306 -6.56 -12.96 -22.19
N LYS A 307 -6.46 -11.66 -21.82
CA LYS A 307 -7.23 -10.48 -22.27
C LYS A 307 -8.67 -10.77 -22.72
N LEU A 308 -9.67 -10.17 -22.06
CA LEU A 308 -11.12 -10.34 -22.34
C LEU A 308 -11.74 -11.62 -21.76
N GLN A 309 -11.03 -12.34 -20.88
CA GLN A 309 -11.57 -13.52 -20.20
C GLN A 309 -11.34 -13.41 -18.69
N ALA A 310 -12.33 -13.81 -17.90
CA ALA A 310 -12.20 -13.95 -16.46
C ALA A 310 -12.38 -15.42 -16.08
N VAL A 311 -11.39 -16.01 -15.41
CA VAL A 311 -11.47 -17.38 -14.90
C VAL A 311 -12.59 -17.52 -13.88
N SER A 312 -13.31 -18.65 -13.91
CA SER A 312 -14.33 -18.94 -12.91
C SER A 312 -13.71 -18.93 -11.52
N CYS A 313 -14.26 -18.13 -10.63
CA CYS A 313 -13.70 -17.90 -9.30
C CYS A 313 -14.75 -17.37 -8.32
N TYR A 314 -14.40 -17.42 -7.04
CA TYR A 314 -15.13 -16.78 -5.96
C TYR A 314 -14.17 -15.94 -5.12
N ILE A 315 -14.53 -14.69 -4.89
CA ILE A 315 -13.79 -13.72 -4.10
C ILE A 315 -14.69 -13.20 -2.98
N ASP A 316 -14.16 -13.17 -1.77
CA ASP A 316 -14.77 -12.59 -0.58
C ASP A 316 -13.73 -11.67 0.05
N ASP A 317 -13.93 -10.36 -0.11
CA ASP A 317 -12.90 -9.37 0.16
C ASP A 317 -13.43 -8.19 0.96
N TYR A 318 -12.57 -7.65 1.81
CA TYR A 318 -12.83 -6.54 2.70
C TYR A 318 -11.51 -5.98 3.23
N PRO A 319 -11.46 -4.69 3.59
CA PRO A 319 -10.21 -4.10 4.06
C PRO A 319 -9.80 -4.59 5.45
N THR A 320 -8.48 -4.77 5.65
CA THR A 320 -7.89 -4.99 6.99
C THR A 320 -7.84 -3.69 7.79
N MET A 321 -7.47 -2.58 7.13
CA MET A 321 -7.36 -1.24 7.74
C MET A 321 -8.51 -0.36 7.25
N THR A 322 -9.18 0.32 8.18
CA THR A 322 -10.31 1.21 7.88
C THR A 322 -9.87 2.51 7.20
N ILE A 323 -8.67 3.01 7.50
CA ILE A 323 -8.07 4.19 6.86
C ILE A 323 -6.91 3.72 5.98
N ARG A 324 -7.02 3.99 4.68
CA ARG A 324 -5.99 3.72 3.68
C ARG A 324 -5.80 5.01 2.92
N GLY A 325 -4.81 5.78 3.35
CA GLY A 325 -4.68 7.18 3.02
C GLY A 325 -3.54 7.47 2.05
N VAL A 326 -3.72 8.52 1.26
CA VAL A 326 -2.64 9.26 0.60
C VAL A 326 -2.63 10.70 1.12
N HIS A 327 -1.45 11.32 1.13
CA HIS A 327 -1.24 12.68 1.57
C HIS A 327 -0.62 13.49 0.45
N PHE A 328 -1.25 14.60 0.09
CA PHE A 328 -0.70 15.55 -0.89
C PHE A 328 -1.28 16.96 -0.67
N GLY A 329 -0.54 17.97 -1.12
CA GLY A 329 -0.97 19.36 -1.11
C GLY A 329 -2.12 19.64 -2.06
N ILE A 330 -2.84 20.74 -1.85
CA ILE A 330 -3.75 21.26 -2.88
C ILE A 330 -2.97 21.36 -4.20
N PRO A 331 -3.44 20.73 -5.30
CA PRO A 331 -2.70 20.76 -6.56
C PRO A 331 -2.76 22.14 -7.21
N PRO A 332 -1.82 22.47 -8.10
CA PRO A 332 -2.00 23.56 -9.06
C PRO A 332 -3.31 23.42 -9.85
N HIS A 333 -3.89 24.54 -10.29
CA HIS A 333 -5.18 24.54 -11.00
C HIS A 333 -5.13 23.67 -12.26
N GLU A 334 -4.04 23.78 -13.02
CA GLU A 334 -3.76 23.00 -14.23
C GLU A 334 -3.62 21.49 -13.98
N GLU A 335 -3.34 21.07 -12.74
CA GLU A 335 -3.17 19.67 -12.36
C GLU A 335 -4.44 19.04 -11.78
N ILE A 336 -5.51 19.80 -11.51
CA ILE A 336 -6.80 19.25 -11.06
C ILE A 336 -7.29 18.10 -11.97
N PRO A 337 -7.24 18.22 -13.32
CA PRO A 337 -7.62 17.10 -14.19
C PRO A 337 -6.72 15.88 -14.01
N PHE A 338 -5.43 16.06 -13.74
CA PHE A 338 -4.51 14.96 -13.46
C PHE A 338 -4.85 14.28 -12.13
N ILE A 339 -5.09 15.03 -11.05
CA ILE A 339 -5.47 14.47 -9.76
C ILE A 339 -6.80 13.71 -9.84
N LYS A 340 -7.77 14.22 -10.61
CA LYS A 340 -9.02 13.48 -10.88
C LYS A 340 -8.76 12.14 -11.57
N ARG A 341 -7.85 12.09 -12.56
CA ARG A 341 -7.42 10.83 -13.17
C ARG A 341 -6.69 9.93 -12.19
N LEU A 342 -5.78 10.47 -11.37
CA LEU A 342 -5.05 9.74 -10.33
C LEU A 342 -6.02 9.04 -9.36
N ILE A 343 -7.05 9.75 -8.90
CA ILE A 343 -8.12 9.20 -8.07
C ILE A 343 -8.80 8.01 -8.77
N ARG A 344 -9.31 8.23 -9.99
CA ARG A 344 -10.12 7.25 -10.72
C ARG A 344 -9.33 6.00 -11.16
N TYR A 345 -8.10 6.17 -11.62
CA TYR A 345 -7.32 5.15 -12.31
C TYR A 345 -6.19 4.55 -11.49
N LEU A 346 -5.83 5.14 -10.35
CA LEU A 346 -4.80 4.57 -9.46
C LEU A 346 -5.34 4.33 -8.05
N LEU A 347 -5.83 5.39 -7.38
CA LEU A 347 -6.19 5.30 -5.97
C LEU A 347 -7.38 4.38 -5.73
N VAL A 348 -8.42 4.46 -6.57
CA VAL A 348 -9.59 3.58 -6.51
C VAL A 348 -9.22 2.11 -6.76
N PRO A 349 -8.50 1.75 -7.85
CA PRO A 349 -8.01 0.38 -8.05
C PRO A 349 -7.13 -0.14 -6.90
N MET A 350 -6.33 0.72 -6.28
CA MET A 350 -5.51 0.40 -5.09
C MET A 350 -6.33 0.29 -3.81
N ARG A 351 -7.65 0.50 -3.86
CA ARG A 351 -8.58 0.51 -2.72
C ARG A 351 -8.23 1.54 -1.65
N ILE A 352 -7.55 2.63 -2.00
CA ILE A 352 -7.36 3.79 -1.12
C ILE A 352 -8.74 4.43 -0.89
N ASN A 353 -8.98 4.93 0.32
CA ASN A 353 -10.27 5.51 0.70
C ASN A 353 -10.17 6.86 1.42
N THR A 354 -8.96 7.34 1.70
CA THR A 354 -8.76 8.59 2.43
C THR A 354 -7.75 9.47 1.68
N ILE A 355 -8.05 10.76 1.58
CA ILE A 355 -7.12 11.79 1.08
C ILE A 355 -6.91 12.79 2.21
N PHE A 356 -5.67 12.92 2.67
CA PHE A 356 -5.24 14.03 3.52
C PHE A 356 -4.78 15.16 2.61
N LEU A 357 -5.55 16.25 2.55
CA LEU A 357 -5.32 17.35 1.63
C LEU A 357 -4.76 18.57 2.36
N GLN A 358 -3.47 18.83 2.19
CA GLN A 358 -2.80 19.97 2.83
C GLN A 358 -3.20 21.28 2.17
N VAL A 359 -3.88 22.13 2.95
CA VAL A 359 -4.45 23.39 2.48
C VAL A 359 -3.43 24.52 2.52
N THR A 360 -2.79 24.74 3.68
CA THR A 360 -1.87 25.86 3.91
C THR A 360 -2.48 27.17 3.37
N ALA A 361 -1.82 27.87 2.44
CA ALA A 361 -2.32 29.05 1.73
C ALA A 361 -2.83 28.76 0.32
N GLY A 362 -2.96 27.47 -0.05
CA GLY A 362 -3.36 26.99 -1.38
C GLY A 362 -4.85 27.09 -1.69
N MET A 363 -5.68 27.48 -0.72
CA MET A 363 -7.10 27.81 -0.92
C MET A 363 -7.30 29.29 -0.61
N LYS A 364 -8.15 29.97 -1.38
CA LYS A 364 -8.56 31.35 -1.10
C LYS A 364 -9.25 31.48 0.27
N PHE A 365 -8.75 32.40 1.09
CA PHE A 365 -9.31 32.85 2.36
C PHE A 365 -9.97 34.21 2.19
N ASP A 366 -11.27 34.31 2.49
CA ASP A 366 -12.04 35.54 2.37
C ASP A 366 -11.89 36.42 3.61
N LYS A 367 -11.69 35.84 4.80
CA LYS A 367 -11.45 36.61 6.04
C LYS A 367 -10.05 37.20 6.09
N ARG A 368 -9.08 36.56 5.42
CA ARG A 368 -7.65 36.90 5.45
C ARG A 368 -6.98 36.79 4.06
N PRO A 369 -7.45 37.54 3.05
CA PRO A 369 -6.90 37.49 1.69
C PRO A 369 -5.40 37.86 1.63
N GLU A 370 -4.92 38.65 2.58
CA GLU A 370 -3.50 39.01 2.72
C GLU A 370 -2.57 37.79 2.84
N ILE A 371 -3.04 36.67 3.40
CA ILE A 371 -2.26 35.42 3.50
C ILE A 371 -2.01 34.86 2.10
N ASN A 372 -3.05 34.80 1.27
CA ASN A 372 -2.95 34.29 -0.09
C ASN A 372 -2.06 35.15 -0.97
N GLU A 373 -2.21 36.48 -0.88
CA GLU A 373 -1.39 37.43 -1.65
C GLU A 373 0.08 37.38 -1.24
N LYS A 374 0.36 37.28 0.07
CA LYS A 374 1.73 37.15 0.56
C LYS A 374 2.36 35.83 0.13
N TRP A 375 1.63 34.72 0.22
CA TRP A 375 2.07 33.40 -0.24
C TRP A 375 2.44 33.43 -1.73
N LYS A 376 1.54 33.94 -2.57
CA LYS A 376 1.75 34.06 -4.01
C LYS A 376 2.96 34.94 -4.34
N SER A 377 3.06 36.11 -3.73
CA SER A 377 4.18 37.02 -3.95
C SER A 377 5.53 36.44 -3.51
N ALA A 378 5.59 35.76 -2.36
CA ALA A 378 6.81 35.14 -1.86
C ALA A 378 7.30 34.02 -2.81
N ASN A 379 6.40 33.16 -3.27
CA ASN A 379 6.73 32.10 -4.22
C ASN A 379 7.18 32.66 -5.58
N GLN A 380 6.55 33.73 -6.06
CA GLN A 380 6.98 34.40 -7.29
C GLN A 380 8.40 34.95 -7.17
N LYS A 381 8.72 35.63 -6.06
CA LYS A 381 10.09 36.12 -5.78
C LYS A 381 11.11 34.99 -5.72
N ALA A 382 10.77 33.88 -5.09
CA ALA A 382 11.63 32.71 -5.05
C ALA A 382 11.89 32.14 -6.46
N LYS A 383 10.83 32.05 -7.28
CA LYS A 383 10.90 31.51 -8.64
C LYS A 383 11.74 32.36 -9.60
N CYS A 384 11.76 33.68 -9.43
CA CYS A 384 12.61 34.58 -10.22
C CYS A 384 14.03 34.77 -9.65
N GLY A 385 14.35 34.14 -8.51
CA GLY A 385 15.68 34.22 -7.89
C GLY A 385 15.90 35.43 -6.99
N ASP A 386 14.86 36.23 -6.73
CA ASP A 386 14.93 37.42 -5.87
C ASP A 386 14.84 37.07 -4.37
N ALA A 387 14.48 35.82 -4.04
CA ALA A 387 14.42 35.28 -2.68
C ALA A 387 14.81 33.79 -2.66
N PRO A 388 15.21 33.23 -1.51
CA PRO A 388 15.36 31.79 -1.34
C PRO A 388 14.05 31.04 -1.58
N PRO A 389 14.09 29.75 -2.00
CA PRO A 389 12.90 28.90 -2.13
C PRO A 389 12.03 28.91 -0.88
N VAL A 390 10.73 29.18 -1.05
CA VAL A 390 9.76 29.11 0.05
C VAL A 390 9.56 27.64 0.42
N PRO A 391 9.73 27.24 1.69
CA PRO A 391 9.46 25.87 2.13
C PRO A 391 8.04 25.43 1.75
N HIS A 392 7.91 24.27 1.13
CA HIS A 392 6.65 23.71 0.63
C HIS A 392 5.90 24.56 -0.42
N GLY A 393 6.54 25.60 -0.97
CA GLY A 393 5.97 26.53 -1.95
C GLY A 393 5.34 25.82 -3.14
N ASP A 394 6.15 25.08 -3.90
CA ASP A 394 5.71 24.40 -5.12
C ASP A 394 4.73 23.24 -4.86
N MET A 395 4.77 22.64 -3.67
CA MET A 395 3.91 21.52 -3.29
C MET A 395 2.46 21.92 -3.02
N ILE A 396 2.21 23.20 -2.69
CA ILE A 396 0.88 23.72 -2.40
C ILE A 396 0.45 24.71 -3.48
N ALA A 397 -0.48 24.26 -4.32
CA ALA A 397 -1.09 25.00 -5.42
C ALA A 397 -0.06 25.67 -6.36
N GLY A 398 1.13 25.06 -6.49
CA GLY A 398 2.23 25.59 -7.30
C GLY A 398 2.75 26.95 -6.84
N GLY A 399 2.68 27.22 -5.52
CA GLY A 399 3.03 28.52 -4.95
C GLY A 399 1.95 29.60 -5.12
N SER A 400 0.74 29.23 -5.52
CA SER A 400 -0.42 30.11 -5.67
C SER A 400 -1.57 29.63 -4.77
N TYR A 401 -2.82 29.88 -5.16
CA TYR A 401 -4.01 29.42 -4.49
C TYR A 401 -5.17 29.19 -5.46
N LEU A 402 -6.07 28.28 -5.11
CA LEU A 402 -7.30 27.96 -5.83
C LEU A 402 -8.50 28.73 -5.26
N THR A 403 -9.56 28.88 -6.06
CA THR A 403 -10.84 29.33 -5.51
C THR A 403 -11.43 28.26 -4.60
N LYS A 404 -12.31 28.66 -3.67
CA LYS A 404 -13.05 27.69 -2.85
C LYS A 404 -13.88 26.72 -3.70
N GLU A 405 -14.35 27.16 -4.87
CA GLU A 405 -15.15 26.33 -5.77
C GLU A 405 -14.32 25.24 -6.45
N ASP A 406 -13.09 25.56 -6.86
CA ASP A 406 -12.17 24.55 -7.41
C ASP A 406 -11.85 23.47 -6.36
N VAL A 407 -11.63 23.88 -5.11
CA VAL A 407 -11.40 22.95 -4.01
C VAL A 407 -12.64 22.10 -3.74
N ARG A 408 -13.85 22.69 -3.74
CA ARG A 408 -15.11 21.93 -3.60
C ARG A 408 -15.30 20.93 -4.74
N ASP A 409 -15.01 21.31 -5.99
CA ASP A 409 -15.13 20.43 -7.14
C ASP A 409 -14.20 19.21 -7.02
N LEU A 410 -12.95 19.42 -6.59
CA LEU A 410 -12.01 18.32 -6.32
C LEU A 410 -12.51 17.40 -5.20
N ILE A 411 -12.95 17.97 -4.08
CA ILE A 411 -13.50 17.21 -2.95
C ILE A 411 -14.74 16.42 -3.37
N CYS A 412 -15.67 17.04 -4.09
CA CYS A 412 -16.88 16.39 -4.59
C CYS A 412 -16.55 15.25 -5.56
N TYR A 413 -15.56 15.44 -6.42
CA TYR A 413 -15.09 14.40 -7.32
C TYR A 413 -14.54 13.19 -6.55
N ALA A 414 -13.66 13.39 -5.56
CA ALA A 414 -13.13 12.32 -4.72
C ALA A 414 -14.26 11.58 -3.97
N ARG A 415 -15.20 12.32 -3.37
CA ARG A 415 -16.33 11.75 -2.62
C ARG A 415 -17.28 10.91 -3.47
N LYS A 416 -17.43 11.20 -4.77
CA LYS A 416 -18.23 10.34 -5.67
C LYS A 416 -17.72 8.89 -5.69
N TYR A 417 -16.40 8.71 -5.58
CA TYR A 417 -15.73 7.41 -5.48
C TYR A 417 -15.62 6.88 -4.04
N GLY A 418 -16.24 7.55 -3.08
CA GLY A 418 -16.28 7.12 -1.68
C GLY A 418 -15.08 7.52 -0.82
N PHE A 419 -14.25 8.47 -1.28
CA PHE A 419 -13.14 8.97 -0.45
C PHE A 419 -13.62 9.85 0.71
N GLU A 420 -13.02 9.65 1.88
CA GLU A 420 -12.98 10.62 2.97
C GLU A 420 -11.86 11.64 2.65
N VAL A 421 -12.21 12.91 2.51
CA VAL A 421 -11.23 13.98 2.27
C VAL A 421 -11.05 14.76 3.57
N ILE A 422 -9.90 14.60 4.20
CA ILE A 422 -9.54 15.21 5.48
C ILE A 422 -8.68 16.44 5.16
N PRO A 423 -9.12 17.66 5.51
CA PRO A 423 -8.29 18.84 5.37
C PRO A 423 -7.14 18.78 6.36
N GLU A 424 -5.95 19.14 5.89
CA GLU A 424 -4.84 19.48 6.76
C GLU A 424 -4.59 20.99 6.75
N ILE A 425 -4.62 21.56 7.95
CA ILE A 425 -4.31 22.96 8.23
C ILE A 425 -3.04 22.95 9.08
N GLN A 426 -1.90 23.26 8.46
CA GLN A 426 -0.64 23.36 9.19
C GLN A 426 -0.75 24.42 10.28
N SER A 427 -0.39 24.04 11.50
CA SER A 427 -0.44 24.89 12.68
C SER A 427 0.74 24.58 13.61
N LEU A 428 1.07 25.58 14.43
CA LEU A 428 2.27 25.72 15.25
C LEU A 428 3.60 25.79 14.48
N SER A 429 3.87 24.82 13.61
CA SER A 429 5.05 24.68 12.74
C SER A 429 4.64 24.54 11.27
N HIS A 430 5.61 24.66 10.35
CA HIS A 430 5.39 24.72 8.90
C HIS A 430 4.38 25.80 8.49
N VAL A 431 4.38 26.90 9.25
CA VAL A 431 3.46 28.03 9.10
C VAL A 431 4.13 29.27 8.50
N GLN A 432 5.14 29.08 7.63
CA GLN A 432 5.85 30.18 6.98
C GLN A 432 4.89 31.14 6.26
N TYR A 433 3.82 30.61 5.66
CA TYR A 433 2.77 31.39 5.02
C TYR A 433 2.06 32.37 5.99
N LEU A 434 1.96 32.02 7.28
CA LEU A 434 1.42 32.89 8.33
C LEU A 434 2.46 33.88 8.83
N THR A 435 3.66 33.40 9.17
CA THR A 435 4.70 34.24 9.78
C THR A 435 5.28 35.25 8.80
N LEU A 436 5.30 34.95 7.49
CA LEU A 436 5.63 35.93 6.46
C LEU A 436 4.57 37.03 6.36
N THR A 437 3.31 36.68 6.56
CA THR A 437 2.17 37.62 6.50
C THR A 437 2.06 38.44 7.77
N TYR A 438 2.32 37.82 8.91
CA TYR A 438 2.25 38.40 10.25
C TYR A 438 3.56 38.15 11.02
N PRO A 439 4.65 38.87 10.70
CA PRO A 439 5.94 38.66 11.38
C PRO A 439 5.86 38.81 12.89
N GLU A 440 4.86 39.53 13.41
CA GLU A 440 4.71 39.73 14.84
C GLU A 440 4.33 38.46 15.62
N ILE A 441 3.80 37.43 14.95
CA ILE A 441 3.41 36.18 15.60
C ILE A 441 4.54 35.14 15.66
N ALA A 442 5.65 35.32 14.93
CA ALA A 442 6.71 34.32 14.84
C ALA A 442 7.42 34.05 16.19
N GLU A 443 7.84 32.80 16.42
CA GLU A 443 8.73 32.43 17.53
C GLU A 443 10.15 32.97 17.35
N ASN A 444 10.64 33.03 16.10
CA ASN A 444 11.95 33.57 15.77
C ASN A 444 11.85 34.52 14.57
N ARG A 445 11.90 35.84 14.81
CA ARG A 445 11.80 36.85 13.75
C ARG A 445 13.10 37.05 12.97
N GLU A 446 14.21 36.48 13.45
CA GLU A 446 15.51 36.59 12.80
C GLU A 446 15.65 35.60 11.64
N ASP A 447 14.82 34.55 11.61
CA ASP A 447 14.81 33.60 10.50
C ASP A 447 14.20 34.24 9.26
N TYR A 448 14.79 33.97 8.08
CA TYR A 448 14.28 34.50 6.81
C TYR A 448 12.84 34.04 6.54
N TYR A 449 12.57 32.77 6.82
CA TYR A 449 11.23 32.17 6.81
C TYR A 449 10.95 31.55 8.18
N PRO A 450 10.40 32.31 9.14
CA PRO A 450 10.09 31.77 10.45
C PRO A 450 9.10 30.60 10.32
N ASP A 451 9.47 29.43 10.80
CA ASP A 451 8.73 28.19 10.60
C ASP A 451 7.54 28.04 11.55
N SER A 452 7.52 28.81 12.64
CA SER A 452 6.64 28.59 13.78
C SER A 452 6.10 29.90 14.37
N TYR A 453 4.86 29.85 14.86
CA TYR A 453 4.26 30.97 15.59
C TYR A 453 4.34 30.78 17.10
N CYS A 454 4.25 31.89 17.83
CA CYS A 454 4.17 31.94 19.27
C CYS A 454 2.78 31.49 19.76
N PRO A 455 2.65 30.34 20.46
CA PRO A 455 1.37 29.86 20.93
C PRO A 455 0.80 30.74 22.07
N LEU A 456 1.62 31.52 22.77
CA LEU A 456 1.14 32.46 23.79
C LEU A 456 0.73 33.82 23.24
N ASN A 457 0.82 34.04 21.92
CA ASN A 457 0.32 35.25 21.29
C ASN A 457 -1.15 35.06 20.89
N PRO A 458 -2.10 35.82 21.49
CA PRO A 458 -3.53 35.66 21.16
C PRO A 458 -3.86 35.87 19.68
N LYS A 459 -3.04 36.65 18.95
CA LYS A 459 -3.20 36.84 17.50
C LYS A 459 -2.98 35.53 16.72
N SER A 460 -2.05 34.67 17.14
CA SER A 460 -1.76 33.40 16.46
C SER A 460 -3.02 32.55 16.37
N HIS A 461 -3.70 32.33 17.51
CA HIS A 461 -4.93 31.56 17.54
C HIS A 461 -6.06 32.23 16.78
N LYS A 462 -6.22 33.55 16.87
CA LYS A 462 -7.26 34.24 16.08
C LYS A 462 -7.08 33.98 14.58
N ILE A 463 -5.85 34.04 14.07
CA ILE A 463 -5.55 33.79 12.66
C ILE A 463 -5.83 32.32 12.29
N VAL A 464 -5.30 31.38 13.07
CA VAL A 464 -5.50 29.94 12.86
C VAL A 464 -6.99 29.58 12.90
N PHE A 465 -7.76 30.16 13.83
CA PHE A 465 -9.19 29.92 13.98
C PHE A 465 -10.00 30.46 12.80
N ASP A 466 -9.65 31.65 12.29
CA ASP A 466 -10.29 32.18 11.08
C ASP A 466 -10.07 31.24 9.88
N MET A 467 -8.87 30.66 9.75
CA MET A 467 -8.59 29.67 8.71
C MET A 467 -9.34 28.36 8.92
N ILE A 468 -9.38 27.85 10.15
CA ILE A 468 -10.14 26.64 10.50
C ILE A 468 -11.60 26.79 10.06
N ASP A 469 -12.24 27.91 10.37
CA ASP A 469 -13.63 28.15 9.98
C ASP A 469 -13.84 28.06 8.46
N GLU A 470 -12.97 28.70 7.68
CA GLU A 470 -13.12 28.74 6.23
C GLU A 470 -12.80 27.40 5.56
N VAL A 471 -11.77 26.70 6.03
CA VAL A 471 -11.40 25.37 5.53
C VAL A 471 -12.48 24.36 5.89
N THR A 472 -12.92 24.35 7.15
CA THR A 472 -13.93 23.38 7.58
C THR A 472 -15.24 23.59 6.83
N GLU A 473 -15.64 24.83 6.54
CA GLU A 473 -16.82 25.11 5.73
C GLU A 473 -16.73 24.54 4.31
N VAL A 474 -15.58 24.69 3.64
CA VAL A 474 -15.36 24.16 2.28
C VAL A 474 -15.36 22.63 2.27
N PHE A 475 -14.82 22.01 3.33
CA PHE A 475 -14.67 20.56 3.41
C PHE A 475 -15.86 19.85 4.07
N LYS A 476 -16.93 20.53 4.49
CA LYS A 476 -18.11 19.83 5.07
C LYS A 476 -18.72 18.81 4.09
N PRO A 477 -19.31 17.71 4.58
CA PRO A 477 -19.26 17.23 5.97
C PRO A 477 -17.87 16.68 6.34
N LEU A 478 -17.50 16.80 7.62
CA LEU A 478 -16.20 16.40 8.15
C LEU A 478 -16.35 15.48 9.36
N ARG A 479 -15.51 14.44 9.42
CA ARG A 479 -15.28 13.65 10.64
C ARG A 479 -13.97 14.03 11.34
N TYR A 480 -12.98 14.46 10.57
CA TYR A 480 -11.63 14.78 11.04
C TYR A 480 -11.14 16.08 10.43
N VAL A 481 -10.26 16.76 11.15
CA VAL A 481 -9.43 17.88 10.68
C VAL A 481 -8.01 17.58 11.15
N HIS A 482 -7.05 17.57 10.23
CA HIS A 482 -5.65 17.36 10.55
C HIS A 482 -4.99 18.71 10.82
N MET A 483 -4.33 18.87 11.96
CA MET A 483 -3.74 20.14 12.37
C MET A 483 -2.22 20.21 12.15
N GLY A 484 -1.62 19.18 11.54
CA GLY A 484 -0.18 19.11 11.34
C GLY A 484 0.56 18.95 12.66
N HIS A 485 1.27 20.02 13.09
CA HIS A 485 2.13 20.08 14.28
C HIS A 485 3.37 19.16 14.21
N ASP A 486 3.81 18.81 13.01
CA ASP A 486 5.03 18.07 12.80
C ASP A 486 6.27 18.97 12.94
N GLU A 487 7.38 18.41 13.41
CA GLU A 487 8.69 19.06 13.34
C GLU A 487 8.79 20.48 13.93
N VAL A 488 8.20 20.73 15.10
CA VAL A 488 8.33 22.03 15.81
C VAL A 488 9.76 22.23 16.35
N TYR A 489 10.69 22.62 15.47
CA TYR A 489 12.09 22.83 15.81
C TYR A 489 12.31 24.13 16.61
N THR A 490 11.59 25.19 16.25
CA THR A 490 11.72 26.51 16.86
C THR A 490 10.56 26.76 17.83
N MET A 491 10.88 26.84 19.12
CA MET A 491 9.91 27.16 20.17
C MET A 491 10.62 27.63 21.44
N ALA A 492 9.91 28.45 22.23
CA ALA A 492 10.41 29.08 23.45
C ALA A 492 11.55 30.08 23.21
N LYS A 493 11.54 30.76 22.05
CA LYS A 493 12.53 31.77 21.67
C LYS A 493 12.03 33.20 21.89
N CYS A 494 10.78 33.50 21.54
CA CYS A 494 10.24 34.85 21.66
C CYS A 494 10.04 35.26 23.13
N ASP A 495 9.94 36.57 23.41
CA ASP A 495 9.82 37.09 24.78
C ASP A 495 8.65 36.51 25.59
N LYS A 496 7.55 36.14 24.93
CA LYS A 496 6.38 35.55 25.60
C LYS A 496 6.61 34.09 26.01
N CYS A 497 7.39 33.35 25.23
CA CYS A 497 7.60 31.92 25.40
C CYS A 497 8.94 31.59 26.06
N LYS A 498 9.91 32.52 26.04
CA LYS A 498 11.23 32.34 26.65
C LYS A 498 11.10 32.02 28.14
N GLY A 499 11.83 30.99 28.57
CA GLY A 499 11.80 30.50 29.95
C GLY A 499 10.64 29.57 30.29
N LYS A 500 9.76 29.24 29.34
CA LYS A 500 8.70 28.23 29.52
C LYS A 500 9.09 26.88 28.92
N SER A 501 8.47 25.81 29.41
CA SER A 501 8.69 24.47 28.89
C SER A 501 8.12 24.33 27.47
N ARG A 502 8.93 23.78 26.56
CA ARG A 502 8.51 23.44 25.19
C ARG A 502 7.32 22.49 25.18
N ALA A 503 7.31 21.49 26.06
CA ALA A 503 6.21 20.53 26.16
C ALA A 503 4.90 21.20 26.61
N GLU A 504 4.96 22.14 27.54
CA GLU A 504 3.78 22.88 28.02
C GLU A 504 3.23 23.81 26.93
N LEU A 505 4.09 24.47 26.17
CA LEU A 505 3.69 25.34 25.06
C LEU A 505 3.02 24.55 23.93
N TYR A 506 3.59 23.41 23.55
CA TYR A 506 3.01 22.51 22.55
C TYR A 506 1.64 21.98 23.00
N ALA A 507 1.56 21.45 24.23
CA ALA A 507 0.31 20.94 24.79
C ALA A 507 -0.76 22.04 24.91
N TYR A 508 -0.36 23.28 25.24
CA TYR A 508 -1.26 24.43 25.27
C TYR A 508 -1.86 24.71 23.89
N ASP A 509 -1.05 24.70 22.83
CA ASP A 509 -1.51 24.96 21.46
C ASP A 509 -2.49 23.88 20.99
N VAL A 510 -2.10 22.61 21.13
CA VAL A 510 -2.91 21.44 20.76
C VAL A 510 -4.26 21.46 21.47
N ASN A 511 -4.27 21.66 22.79
CA ASN A 511 -5.51 21.68 23.57
C ASN A 511 -6.42 22.84 23.16
N LYS A 512 -5.85 24.00 22.89
CA LYS A 512 -6.63 25.18 22.51
C LYS A 512 -7.28 25.02 21.14
N ILE A 513 -6.58 24.44 20.18
CA ILE A 513 -7.13 24.10 18.86
C ILE A 513 -8.18 22.99 18.97
N TYR A 514 -7.92 21.95 19.76
CA TYR A 514 -8.89 20.87 20.03
C TYR A 514 -10.20 21.42 20.60
N HIS A 515 -10.13 22.32 21.59
CA HIS A 515 -11.32 22.94 22.18
C HIS A 515 -12.05 23.90 21.25
N TYR A 516 -11.38 24.45 20.24
CA TYR A 516 -12.02 25.28 19.23
C TYR A 516 -12.78 24.45 18.19
N LEU A 517 -12.23 23.29 17.81
CA LEU A 517 -12.83 22.36 16.85
C LEU A 517 -13.99 21.55 17.42
N LYS A 518 -14.01 21.33 18.74
CA LYS A 518 -15.05 20.60 19.47
C LYS A 518 -16.27 21.49 19.72
#